data_AF-A0A840R9C4-F1
#
_entry.id   AF-A0A840R9C4-F1
#
_cell.length_a   1.000
_cell.length_b   1.000
_cell.length_c   1.000
_cell.angle_alpha   90.00
_cell.angle_beta   90.00
_cell.angle_gamma   90.00
#
_symmetry.space_group_name_H-M   'P 1'
#
loop_
_entity.id
_entity.type
_entity.pdbx_description
1 polymer ?
#
loop_
_entity_poly.entity_id
_entity_poly.type
_entity_poly.pdbx_seq_one_letter_code
_entity_poly.pdbx_strand_id
1 'polypeptide(L)'
;MDEGFELLFEYTIRAFLGDKASHIAGQAHTEKHRKDWCRKVLTQIIRRVQDIDTSTKHREQMIIWSERALNQLKGRNFNEPAFALCLLRLVAVMLGLVGIRPYNIATPVYFQTQPQYYTEIIMEGGDPLQDYYDKKSSIEIKKKLVTQLNDEGYTDFEISMVFNTSEYEIKKLRKEL
;
A
#
# COMPACT_ATOMS: atom_id res chain seq x y z
N MET A 1 16.76 -11.09 27.74
CA MET A 1 16.86 -10.51 26.39
C MET A 1 15.67 -11.06 25.63
N ASP A 2 14.82 -10.18 25.08
CA ASP A 2 13.70 -10.61 24.26
C ASP A 2 14.19 -10.65 22.82
N GLU A 3 14.72 -11.81 22.39
CA GLU A 3 15.27 -12.00 21.03
C GLU A 3 14.26 -11.61 19.94
N GLY A 4 12.96 -11.69 20.25
CA GLY A 4 11.88 -11.24 19.36
C GLY A 4 11.92 -9.73 19.11
N PHE A 5 12.26 -8.92 20.10
CA PHE A 5 12.32 -7.46 19.95
C PHE A 5 13.49 -7.00 19.08
N GLU A 6 14.67 -7.61 19.25
CA GLU A 6 15.87 -7.26 18.49
C GLU A 6 15.71 -7.60 16.99
N LEU A 7 15.16 -8.78 16.70
CA LEU A 7 14.85 -9.19 15.32
C LEU A 7 13.74 -8.32 14.72
N LEU A 8 12.68 -8.02 15.48
CA LEU A 8 11.61 -7.11 15.03
C LEU A 8 12.17 -5.73 14.69
N PHE A 9 13.08 -5.19 15.52
CA PHE A 9 13.77 -3.93 15.25
C PHE A 9 14.53 -3.99 13.91
N GLU A 10 15.37 -5.00 13.71
CA GLU A 10 16.14 -5.14 12.47
C GLU A 10 15.22 -5.28 11.25
N TYR A 11 14.25 -6.20 11.27
CA TYR A 11 13.34 -6.41 10.14
C TYR A 11 12.55 -5.15 9.79
N THR A 12 12.08 -4.42 10.81
CA THR A 12 11.35 -3.16 10.61
C THR A 12 12.21 -2.11 9.91
N ILE A 13 13.47 -1.92 10.33
CA ILE A 13 14.35 -0.93 9.70
C ILE A 13 14.77 -1.39 8.29
N ARG A 14 15.03 -2.70 8.10
CA ARG A 14 15.38 -3.28 6.80
C ARG A 14 14.27 -3.10 5.76
N ALA A 15 13.00 -3.13 6.16
CA ALA A 15 11.89 -2.86 5.24
C ALA A 15 12.00 -1.49 4.53
N PHE A 16 12.67 -0.51 5.15
CA PHE A 16 12.89 0.82 4.57
C PHE A 16 14.28 1.00 3.95
N LEU A 17 15.31 0.42 4.57
CA LEU A 17 16.72 0.73 4.25
C LEU A 17 17.48 -0.43 3.59
N GLY A 18 16.84 -1.60 3.44
CA GLY A 18 17.43 -2.81 2.88
C GLY A 18 18.65 -3.28 3.67
N ASP A 19 19.65 -3.80 2.98
CA ASP A 19 20.83 -4.42 3.60
C ASP A 19 21.74 -3.44 4.36
N LYS A 20 21.54 -2.12 4.19
CA LYS A 20 22.21 -1.09 5.01
C LYS A 20 21.87 -1.20 6.49
N ALA A 21 20.79 -1.90 6.82
CA ALA A 21 20.33 -2.14 8.18
C ALA A 21 20.48 -3.62 8.59
N SER A 22 21.34 -4.39 7.91
CA SER A 22 21.67 -5.76 8.34
C SER A 22 22.52 -5.77 9.62
N HIS A 23 22.31 -6.78 10.47
CA HIS A 23 23.07 -6.99 11.70
C HIS A 23 23.00 -5.84 12.71
N ILE A 24 21.84 -5.18 12.80
CA ILE A 24 21.60 -4.09 13.76
C ILE A 24 20.76 -4.52 14.95
N ALA A 25 20.33 -5.79 15.02
CA ALA A 25 19.50 -6.34 16.10
C ALA A 25 20.01 -5.95 17.49
N GLY A 26 21.31 -6.13 17.78
CA GLY A 26 21.91 -5.79 19.08
C GLY A 26 21.94 -4.28 19.41
N GLN A 27 21.61 -3.41 18.45
CA GLN A 27 21.48 -1.97 18.68
C GLN A 27 20.10 -1.57 19.22
N ALA A 28 19.12 -2.48 19.22
CA ALA A 28 17.75 -2.20 19.62
C ALA A 28 17.63 -1.66 21.05
N HIS A 29 18.49 -2.10 21.97
CA HIS A 29 18.45 -1.69 23.37
C HIS A 29 19.07 -0.31 23.64
N THR A 30 19.80 0.26 22.68
CA THR A 30 20.45 1.57 22.86
C THR A 30 19.59 2.70 22.29
N GLU A 31 19.10 3.59 23.15
CA GLU A 31 18.25 4.72 22.74
C GLU A 31 18.90 5.57 21.62
N LYS A 32 20.20 5.86 21.76
CA LYS A 32 20.96 6.61 20.74
C LYS A 32 20.86 5.95 19.36
N HIS A 33 21.08 4.63 19.29
CA HIS A 33 21.00 3.90 18.04
C HIS A 33 19.57 3.82 17.50
N ARG A 34 18.57 3.56 18.36
CA ARG A 34 17.15 3.61 17.95
C ARG A 34 16.80 4.94 17.30
N LYS A 35 17.17 6.07 17.91
CA LYS A 35 16.92 7.41 17.36
C LYS A 35 17.57 7.61 16.01
N ASP A 36 18.82 7.20 15.85
CA ASP A 36 19.56 7.36 14.61
C ASP A 36 18.95 6.53 13.46
N TRP A 37 18.52 5.30 13.73
CA TRP A 37 17.82 4.47 12.75
C TRP A 37 16.43 5.01 12.41
N CYS A 38 15.62 5.39 13.40
CA CYS A 38 14.33 6.03 13.17
C CYS A 38 14.45 7.31 12.33
N ARG A 39 15.51 8.11 12.54
CA ARG A 39 15.77 9.33 11.75
C ARG A 39 16.03 9.02 10.28
N LYS A 40 16.84 7.98 10.00
CA LYS A 40 17.11 7.52 8.63
C LYS A 40 15.83 7.02 7.96
N VAL A 41 15.04 6.22 8.66
CA VAL A 41 13.75 5.70 8.17
C VAL A 41 12.78 6.83 7.84
N LEU A 42 12.59 7.79 8.76
CA LEU A 42 11.67 8.92 8.51
C LEU A 42 12.12 9.81 7.35
N THR A 43 13.43 9.98 7.16
CA THR A 43 13.96 10.70 6.01
C THR A 43 13.62 9.97 4.70
N GLN A 44 13.70 8.63 4.70
CA GLN A 44 13.29 7.82 3.56
C GLN A 44 11.78 7.87 3.32
N ILE A 45 10.96 7.86 4.37
CA ILE A 45 9.51 8.02 4.28
C ILE A 45 9.15 9.37 3.64
N ILE A 46 9.74 10.47 4.10
CA ILE A 46 9.46 11.81 3.55
C ILE A 46 9.76 11.86 2.04
N ARG A 47 10.88 11.25 1.60
CA ARG A 47 11.20 11.14 0.17
C ARG A 47 10.14 10.34 -0.58
N ARG A 48 9.75 9.17 -0.06
CA ARG A 48 8.70 8.33 -0.69
C ARG A 48 7.35 9.03 -0.77
N VAL A 49 6.97 9.81 0.24
CA VAL A 49 5.73 10.60 0.25
C VAL A 49 5.68 11.60 -0.91
N GLN A 50 6.83 12.14 -1.34
CA GLN A 50 6.90 13.05 -2.48
C GLN A 50 6.56 12.34 -3.79
N ASP A 51 6.87 11.05 -3.90
CA ASP A 51 6.63 10.22 -5.09
C ASP A 51 5.20 9.64 -5.15
N ILE A 52 4.41 9.76 -4.06
CA ILE A 52 3.03 9.27 -4.04
C ILE A 52 2.16 10.17 -4.93
N ASP A 53 1.52 9.56 -5.92
CA ASP A 53 0.49 10.19 -6.71
C ASP A 53 -0.78 10.37 -5.86
N THR A 54 -1.06 11.62 -5.50
CA THR A 54 -2.17 11.99 -4.64
C THR A 54 -2.42 13.51 -4.72
N SER A 55 -3.56 13.95 -4.20
CA SER A 55 -3.87 15.36 -4.01
C SER A 55 -2.84 16.10 -3.14
N THR A 56 -2.64 17.39 -3.41
CA THR A 56 -1.74 18.27 -2.64
C THR A 56 -2.03 18.22 -1.15
N LYS A 57 -3.31 18.32 -0.77
CA LYS A 57 -3.75 18.31 0.64
C LYS A 57 -3.38 17.01 1.36
N HIS A 58 -3.52 15.86 0.71
CA HIS A 58 -3.13 14.58 1.31
C HIS A 58 -1.62 14.48 1.48
N ARG A 59 -0.85 14.90 0.47
CA ARG A 59 0.62 14.96 0.54
C ARG A 59 1.12 15.87 1.67
N GLU A 60 0.55 17.06 1.79
CA GLU A 60 0.88 18.00 2.87
C GLU A 60 0.66 17.37 4.25
N GLN A 61 -0.47 16.68 4.47
CA GLN A 61 -0.72 16.01 5.74
C GLN A 61 0.31 14.91 6.02
N MET A 62 0.68 14.10 5.01
CA MET A 62 1.71 13.07 5.18
C MET A 62 3.07 13.67 5.54
N ILE A 63 3.46 14.77 4.90
CA ILE A 63 4.70 15.50 5.21
C ILE A 63 4.66 16.05 6.64
N ILE A 64 3.59 16.74 7.03
CA ILE A 64 3.44 17.32 8.37
C ILE A 64 3.63 16.27 9.46
N TRP A 65 2.99 15.11 9.34
CA TRP A 65 3.08 14.08 10.38
C TRP A 65 4.43 13.34 10.36
N SER A 66 5.04 13.17 9.19
CA SER A 66 6.40 12.63 9.06
C SER A 66 7.43 13.57 9.73
N GLU A 67 7.32 14.88 9.50
CA GLU A 67 8.18 15.88 10.13
C GLU A 67 7.95 15.99 11.65
N ARG A 68 6.69 15.89 12.10
CA ARG A 68 6.37 15.85 13.53
C ARG A 68 6.99 14.65 14.22
N ALA A 69 6.94 13.47 13.59
CA ALA A 69 7.64 12.28 14.08
C ALA A 69 9.16 12.50 14.12
N LEU A 70 9.73 13.12 13.07
CA LEU A 70 11.17 13.41 12.99
C LEU A 70 11.60 14.38 14.09
N ASN A 71 10.77 15.36 14.42
CA ASN A 71 11.02 16.33 15.48
C ASN A 71 11.05 15.67 16.87
N GLN A 72 10.31 14.57 17.10
CA GLN A 72 10.40 13.82 18.37
C GLN A 72 11.78 13.20 18.60
N LEU A 73 12.60 13.08 17.55
CA LEU A 73 13.96 12.52 17.62
C LEU A 73 15.06 13.56 17.90
N LYS A 74 14.73 14.86 17.95
CA LYS A 74 15.71 15.96 18.14
C LYS A 74 16.05 16.25 19.61
N GLY A 75 15.19 15.87 20.55
CA GLY A 75 15.39 16.12 21.99
C GLY A 75 16.54 15.29 22.60
N ARG A 76 16.97 15.63 23.83
CA ARG A 76 18.00 14.88 24.56
C ARG A 76 17.55 13.43 24.81
N ASN A 77 16.33 13.27 25.29
CA ASN A 77 15.70 11.97 25.54
C ASN A 77 14.69 11.67 24.43
N PHE A 78 14.59 10.40 24.03
CA PHE A 78 13.61 9.95 23.06
C PHE A 78 12.21 9.85 23.71
N ASN A 79 11.28 10.71 23.29
CA ASN A 79 9.89 10.59 23.68
C ASN A 79 9.18 9.53 22.81
N GLU A 80 9.38 8.25 23.16
CA GLU A 80 8.81 7.11 22.45
C GLU A 80 7.27 7.14 22.36
N PRO A 81 6.51 7.49 23.42
CA PRO A 81 5.06 7.59 23.33
C PRO A 81 4.57 8.64 22.33
N ALA A 82 5.14 9.85 22.37
CA ALA A 82 4.77 10.90 21.42
C ALA A 82 5.17 10.55 19.98
N PHE A 83 6.31 9.89 19.81
CA PHE A 83 6.76 9.38 18.52
C PHE A 83 5.80 8.32 17.95
N ALA A 84 5.41 7.34 18.75
CA ALA A 84 4.45 6.32 18.36
C ALA A 84 3.09 6.92 17.95
N LEU A 85 2.60 7.92 18.69
CA LEU A 85 1.37 8.65 18.32
C LEU A 85 1.52 9.41 17.00
N CYS A 86 2.68 10.02 16.73
CA CYS A 86 2.95 10.66 15.43
C CYS A 86 2.96 9.64 14.29
N LEU A 87 3.55 8.46 14.49
CA LEU A 87 3.54 7.37 13.50
C LEU A 87 2.13 6.83 13.27
N LEU A 88 1.35 6.59 14.32
CA LEU A 88 -0.04 6.14 14.20
C LEU A 88 -0.88 7.17 13.46
N ARG A 89 -0.63 8.46 13.70
CA ARG A 89 -1.30 9.54 12.97
C ARG A 89 -0.87 9.59 11.51
N LEU A 90 0.40 9.35 11.20
CA LEU A 90 0.87 9.20 9.82
C LEU A 90 0.19 8.03 9.11
N VAL A 91 0.02 6.89 9.78
CA VAL A 91 -0.75 5.74 9.25
C VAL A 91 -2.19 6.13 8.94
N ALA A 92 -2.87 6.81 9.87
CA ALA A 92 -4.23 7.31 9.62
C ALA A 92 -4.29 8.21 8.38
N VAL A 93 -3.33 9.13 8.21
CA VAL A 93 -3.28 10.00 7.03
C VAL A 93 -3.02 9.21 5.75
N MET A 94 -2.11 8.23 5.75
CA MET A 94 -1.87 7.37 4.58
C MET A 94 -3.12 6.61 4.13
N LEU A 95 -4.05 6.35 5.06
CA LEU A 95 -5.37 5.77 4.79
C LEU A 95 -6.45 6.81 4.45
N GLY A 96 -6.06 8.08 4.29
CA GLY A 96 -6.97 9.19 3.97
C GLY A 96 -7.66 9.84 5.16
N LEU A 97 -7.40 9.40 6.38
CA LEU A 97 -8.16 9.83 7.56
C LEU A 97 -7.53 11.05 8.23
N VAL A 98 -8.28 12.16 8.26
CA VAL A 98 -7.84 13.43 8.87
C VAL A 98 -8.91 13.98 9.82
N GLY A 99 -8.52 14.90 10.70
CA GLY A 99 -9.41 15.59 11.64
C GLY A 99 -9.48 14.95 13.03
N ILE A 100 -10.19 15.62 13.94
CA ILE A 100 -10.55 15.09 15.27
C ILE A 100 -11.73 14.13 15.12
N ARG A 101 -12.73 14.54 14.33
CA ARG A 101 -13.70 13.61 13.73
C ARG A 101 -13.14 13.16 12.40
N PRO A 102 -12.99 11.85 12.15
CA PRO A 102 -12.37 11.36 10.93
C PRO A 102 -13.24 11.75 9.74
N TYR A 103 -12.62 12.41 8.77
CA TYR A 103 -13.17 12.55 7.43
C TYR A 103 -12.13 12.09 6.42
N ASN A 104 -12.62 11.51 5.32
CA ASN A 104 -11.75 10.95 4.29
C ASN A 104 -11.34 12.05 3.31
N ILE A 105 -10.04 12.19 3.06
CA ILE A 105 -9.47 13.11 2.06
C ILE A 105 -8.85 12.40 0.86
N ALA A 106 -8.64 11.09 0.94
CA ALA A 106 -8.05 10.28 -0.13
C ALA A 106 -8.31 8.79 0.15
N THR A 107 -8.81 8.04 -0.82
CA THR A 107 -8.84 6.57 -0.71
C THR A 107 -7.55 6.02 -1.33
N PRO A 108 -6.70 5.30 -0.58
CA PRO A 108 -5.49 4.73 -1.14
C PRO A 108 -5.84 3.69 -2.19
N VAL A 109 -5.20 3.80 -3.37
CA VAL A 109 -5.24 2.78 -4.41
C VAL A 109 -3.85 2.18 -4.48
N TYR A 110 -3.73 0.95 -3.99
CA TYR A 110 -2.48 0.20 -4.09
C TYR A 110 -2.43 -0.46 -5.45
N PHE A 111 -1.34 -0.23 -6.17
CA PHE A 111 -1.03 -0.97 -7.38
C PHE A 111 0.33 -1.61 -7.22
N GLN A 112 0.43 -2.86 -7.66
CA GLN A 112 1.69 -3.54 -7.82
C GLN A 112 2.12 -3.40 -9.28
N THR A 113 3.39 -3.06 -9.51
CA THR A 113 3.89 -3.10 -10.88
C THR A 113 3.96 -4.56 -11.34
N GLN A 114 3.71 -4.81 -12.62
CA GLN A 114 3.75 -6.16 -13.18
C GLN A 114 5.08 -6.91 -12.87
N PRO A 115 6.26 -6.26 -12.89
CA PRO A 115 7.50 -6.89 -12.44
C PRO A 115 7.51 -7.26 -10.95
N GLN A 116 6.93 -6.43 -10.06
CA GLN A 116 6.86 -6.73 -8.63
C GLN A 116 5.95 -7.94 -8.36
N TYR A 117 4.81 -8.01 -9.05
CA TYR A 117 3.86 -9.12 -8.94
C TYR A 117 4.49 -10.45 -9.32
N TYR A 118 5.14 -10.51 -10.49
CA TYR A 118 5.81 -11.75 -10.91
C TYR A 118 7.03 -12.08 -10.06
N THR A 119 7.78 -11.09 -9.57
CA THR A 119 8.91 -11.35 -8.68
C THR A 119 8.45 -11.95 -7.36
N GLU A 120 7.36 -11.44 -6.78
CA GLU A 120 6.77 -11.98 -5.55
C GLU A 120 6.27 -13.41 -5.75
N ILE A 121 5.53 -13.69 -6.83
CA ILE A 121 5.06 -15.03 -7.17
C ILE A 121 6.21 -16.01 -7.36
N ILE A 122 7.27 -15.61 -8.08
CA ILE A 122 8.46 -16.47 -8.27
C ILE A 122 9.15 -16.74 -6.94
N MET A 123 9.27 -15.72 -6.07
CA MET A 123 9.91 -15.87 -4.76
C MET A 123 9.09 -16.74 -3.80
N GLU A 124 7.77 -16.73 -3.92
CA GLU A 124 6.85 -17.58 -3.13
C GLU A 124 6.66 -18.98 -3.74
N GLY A 125 7.29 -19.27 -4.89
CA GLY A 125 7.21 -20.56 -5.57
C GLY A 125 5.90 -20.81 -6.33
N GLY A 126 5.13 -19.76 -6.60
CA GLY A 126 3.91 -19.81 -7.40
C GLY A 126 4.17 -19.76 -8.91
N ASP A 127 3.12 -20.03 -9.70
CA ASP A 127 3.18 -19.94 -11.17
C ASP A 127 2.93 -18.49 -11.63
N PRO A 128 3.90 -17.82 -12.28
CA PRO A 128 3.73 -16.46 -12.82
C PRO A 128 2.63 -16.36 -13.89
N LEU A 129 2.23 -17.49 -14.50
CA LEU A 129 1.18 -17.53 -15.52
C LEU A 129 -0.23 -17.73 -14.92
N GLN A 130 -0.37 -17.94 -13.61
CA GLN A 130 -1.66 -18.15 -12.96
C GLN A 130 -2.66 -17.03 -13.28
N ASP A 131 -2.22 -15.77 -13.25
CA ASP A 131 -3.03 -14.60 -13.58
C ASP A 131 -3.47 -14.55 -15.06
N TYR A 132 -2.67 -15.11 -15.97
CA TYR A 132 -3.03 -15.27 -17.38
C TYR A 132 -4.11 -16.35 -17.55
N TYR A 133 -4.02 -17.44 -16.81
CA TYR A 133 -5.04 -18.49 -16.77
C TYR A 133 -6.35 -17.99 -16.13
N ASP A 134 -6.26 -17.23 -15.04
CA ASP A 134 -7.41 -16.68 -14.31
C ASP A 134 -8.08 -15.52 -15.06
N LYS A 135 -7.32 -14.68 -15.77
CA LYS A 135 -7.89 -13.68 -16.70
C LYS A 135 -8.63 -14.33 -17.85
N LYS A 136 -8.11 -15.40 -18.45
CA LYS A 136 -8.84 -16.15 -19.47
C LYS A 136 -10.14 -16.73 -18.91
N SER A 137 -10.07 -17.35 -17.73
CA SER A 137 -11.24 -17.91 -17.04
C SER A 137 -12.29 -16.85 -16.69
N SER A 138 -11.89 -15.70 -16.13
CA SER A 138 -12.82 -14.63 -15.76
C SER A 138 -13.43 -13.92 -16.97
N ILE A 139 -12.70 -13.76 -18.07
CA ILE A 139 -13.26 -13.26 -19.33
C ILE A 139 -14.28 -14.25 -19.90
N GLU A 140 -13.99 -15.56 -19.88
CA GLU A 140 -14.94 -16.59 -20.30
C GLU A 140 -16.20 -16.62 -19.44
N ILE A 141 -16.08 -16.48 -18.12
CA ILE A 141 -17.23 -16.38 -17.21
C ILE A 141 -18.05 -15.12 -17.48
N LYS A 142 -17.40 -13.97 -17.67
CA LYS A 142 -18.07 -12.72 -18.02
C LYS A 142 -18.80 -12.82 -19.36
N LYS A 143 -18.16 -13.44 -20.37
CA LYS A 143 -18.80 -13.71 -21.67
C LYS A 143 -20.05 -14.56 -21.48
N LYS A 144 -19.96 -15.67 -20.73
CA LYS A 144 -21.10 -16.56 -20.46
C LYS A 144 -22.27 -15.84 -19.79
N LEU A 145 -22.01 -15.02 -18.78
CA LEU A 145 -23.04 -14.27 -18.07
C LEU A 145 -23.67 -13.17 -18.93
N VAL A 146 -22.88 -12.47 -19.75
CA VAL A 146 -23.38 -11.49 -20.72
C VAL A 146 -24.29 -12.14 -21.75
N THR A 147 -23.93 -13.32 -22.26
CA THR A 147 -24.78 -14.08 -23.18
C THR A 147 -26.09 -14.50 -22.52
N GLN A 148 -26.05 -15.01 -21.29
CA GLN A 148 -27.25 -15.42 -20.54
C GLN A 148 -28.24 -14.27 -20.34
N LEU A 149 -27.76 -13.10 -19.90
CA LEU A 149 -28.63 -11.93 -19.71
C LEU A 149 -29.21 -11.42 -21.04
N ASN A 150 -28.43 -11.47 -22.12
CA ASN A 150 -28.94 -11.11 -23.44
C ASN A 150 -30.02 -12.10 -23.93
N ASP A 151 -29.87 -13.39 -23.64
CA ASP A 151 -30.87 -14.42 -23.97
C ASP A 151 -32.15 -14.29 -23.11
N GLU A 152 -32.02 -13.78 -21.88
CA GLU A 152 -33.14 -13.38 -21.01
C GLU A 152 -33.84 -12.08 -21.48
N GLY A 153 -33.31 -11.41 -22.51
CA GLY A 153 -33.92 -10.24 -23.15
C GLY A 153 -33.41 -8.89 -22.66
N TYR A 154 -32.37 -8.86 -21.81
CA TYR A 154 -31.75 -7.61 -21.38
C TYR A 154 -30.93 -6.96 -22.50
N THR A 155 -31.00 -5.63 -22.58
CA THR A 155 -30.25 -4.84 -23.55
C THR A 155 -28.78 -4.68 -23.14
N ASP A 156 -27.88 -4.41 -24.10
CA ASP A 156 -26.45 -4.15 -23.81
C ASP A 156 -26.26 -3.04 -22.76
N PHE A 157 -27.15 -2.04 -22.75
CA PHE A 157 -27.15 -0.96 -21.78
C PHE A 157 -27.49 -1.47 -20.36
N GLU A 158 -28.55 -2.26 -20.20
CA GLU A 158 -28.93 -2.84 -18.90
C GLU A 158 -27.87 -3.81 -18.38
N ILE A 159 -27.29 -4.62 -19.25
CA ILE A 159 -26.18 -5.51 -18.90
C ILE A 159 -24.96 -4.68 -18.47
N SER A 160 -24.68 -3.56 -19.13
CA SER A 160 -23.58 -2.67 -18.75
C SER A 160 -23.77 -2.07 -17.34
N MET A 161 -25.02 -1.80 -16.94
CA MET A 161 -25.37 -1.35 -15.60
C MET A 161 -25.16 -2.45 -14.55
N VAL A 162 -25.53 -3.70 -14.85
CA VAL A 162 -25.32 -4.86 -13.96
C VAL A 162 -23.83 -5.13 -13.75
N PHE A 163 -23.02 -5.02 -14.80
CA PHE A 163 -21.57 -5.25 -14.75
C PHE A 163 -20.77 -4.02 -14.33
N ASN A 164 -21.43 -2.89 -14.07
CA ASN A 164 -20.82 -1.59 -13.80
C ASN A 164 -19.68 -1.26 -14.77
N THR A 165 -19.97 -1.42 -16.06
CA THR A 165 -19.01 -1.20 -17.16
C THR A 165 -19.67 -0.44 -18.30
N SER A 166 -18.91 -0.15 -19.35
CA SER A 166 -19.45 0.55 -20.52
C SER A 166 -20.19 -0.40 -21.46
N GLU A 167 -21.21 0.10 -22.15
CA GLU A 167 -21.91 -0.64 -23.21
C GLU A 167 -20.94 -1.10 -24.32
N TYR A 168 -19.87 -0.33 -24.56
CA TYR A 168 -18.81 -0.70 -25.50
C TYR A 168 -18.07 -1.98 -25.08
N GLU A 169 -17.73 -2.11 -23.80
CA GLU A 169 -17.08 -3.31 -23.26
C GLU A 169 -18.00 -4.54 -23.34
N ILE A 170 -19.30 -4.38 -23.10
CA ILE A 170 -20.30 -5.45 -23.30
C ILE A 170 -20.36 -5.88 -24.76
N LYS A 171 -20.42 -4.93 -25.70
CA LYS A 171 -20.39 -5.22 -27.14
C LYS A 171 -19.11 -5.90 -27.59
N LYS A 172 -17.97 -5.54 -27.00
CA LYS A 172 -16.68 -6.17 -27.28
C LYS A 172 -16.65 -7.62 -26.79
N LEU A 173 -17.13 -7.87 -25.57
CA LEU A 173 -17.26 -9.23 -25.01
C LEU A 173 -18.16 -10.12 -25.85
N ARG A 174 -19.19 -9.56 -26.49
CA ARG A 174 -20.06 -10.26 -27.45
C ARG A 174 -19.42 -10.49 -28.83
N LYS A 175 -18.59 -9.55 -29.31
CA LYS A 175 -18.01 -9.58 -30.66
C LYS A 175 -16.79 -10.50 -30.81
N GLU A 176 -16.08 -10.79 -29.72
CA GLU A 176 -14.93 -11.71 -29.73
C GLU A 176 -15.36 -13.19 -29.68
N LEU A 177 -16.31 -13.57 -30.53
CA LEU A 177 -16.66 -14.94 -30.93
C LEU A 177 -16.06 -15.22 -32.31
#